data_AF-G4A5F2-F1
#
_entry.id   AF-G4A5F2-F1
#
_cell.length_a   1.000
_cell.length_b   1.000
_cell.length_c   1.000
_cell.angle_alpha   90.00
_cell.angle_beta   90.00
_cell.angle_gamma   90.00
#
_symmetry.space_group_name_H-M   'P 1'
#
loop_
_entity.id
_entity.type
_entity.pdbx_description
1 polymer ?
#
loop_
_entity_poly.entity_id
_entity_poly.type
_entity_poly.pdbx_seq_one_letter_code
_entity_poly.pdbx_strand_id
1 'polypeptide(L)'
;MDSRSIKEAEDTLNAININRLKTFNKDEFAKEVADIYKKLDYIHPLPNGNSRTLREFTRILSEEVGFKLDWSKATRTEIYLARDFEVNSVSLLKNADPVQRIALQDEINAILYHKEYKSLEEIISDSLSELNVEQSKVYKVDFSFNGELSEKLGQKSYDVLVNGVKANEIIKQDSQISKALDGFADHKDIQQKGITAEALKSGAIKPKQLDNELKVNRPEARAINAVGSKIKPKSQEQQAQKSKGFSL
;
A
#
# COMPACT_ATOMS: atom_id res chain seq x y z
N MET A 1 -11.37 0.61 -32.92
CA MET A 1 -9.93 0.30 -32.82
C MET A 1 -9.60 -0.69 -33.92
N ASP A 2 -8.56 -0.44 -34.72
CA ASP A 2 -8.16 -1.34 -35.80
C ASP A 2 -7.27 -2.49 -35.29
N SER A 3 -7.08 -3.53 -36.11
CA SER A 3 -6.33 -4.73 -35.75
C SER A 3 -4.85 -4.47 -35.43
N ARG A 4 -4.25 -3.43 -36.03
CA ARG A 4 -2.85 -3.06 -35.74
C ARG A 4 -2.75 -2.47 -34.34
N SER A 5 -3.64 -1.55 -34.00
CA SER A 5 -3.71 -0.94 -32.68
C SER A 5 -3.95 -2.00 -31.58
N ILE A 6 -4.81 -2.99 -31.83
CA ILE A 6 -5.03 -4.11 -30.89
C ILE A 6 -3.73 -4.90 -30.67
N LYS A 7 -3.05 -5.27 -31.77
CA LYS A 7 -1.79 -6.00 -31.69
C LYS A 7 -0.71 -5.20 -30.95
N GLU A 8 -0.60 -3.89 -31.20
CA GLU A 8 0.35 -3.03 -30.47
C GLU A 8 0.06 -2.99 -28.96
N ALA A 9 -1.21 -3.00 -28.56
CA ALA A 9 -1.59 -3.08 -27.14
C ALA A 9 -1.22 -4.43 -26.53
N GLU A 10 -1.52 -5.53 -27.22
CA GLU A 10 -1.16 -6.89 -26.79
C GLU A 10 0.35 -7.05 -26.66
N ASP A 11 1.12 -6.60 -27.66
CA ASP A 11 2.58 -6.65 -27.63
C ASP A 11 3.14 -5.83 -26.45
N THR A 12 2.56 -4.65 -26.17
CA THR A 12 2.95 -3.81 -25.03
C THR A 12 2.68 -4.50 -23.71
N LEU A 13 1.50 -5.11 -23.54
CA LEU A 13 1.11 -5.80 -22.30
C LEU A 13 1.93 -7.08 -22.09
N ASN A 14 2.17 -7.86 -23.14
CA ASN A 14 2.93 -9.11 -23.08
C ASN A 14 4.42 -8.88 -22.80
N ALA A 15 4.95 -7.70 -23.12
CA ALA A 15 6.33 -7.34 -22.80
C ALA A 15 6.56 -7.04 -21.31
N ILE A 16 5.49 -6.84 -20.52
CA ILE A 16 5.60 -6.53 -19.09
C ILE A 16 6.04 -7.79 -18.33
N ASN A 17 7.23 -7.75 -17.74
CA ASN A 17 7.77 -8.83 -16.92
C ASN A 17 7.87 -8.42 -15.46
N ILE A 18 6.88 -8.82 -14.65
CA ILE A 18 6.79 -8.49 -13.22
C ILE A 18 8.06 -8.87 -12.43
N ASN A 19 8.67 -10.01 -12.74
CA ASN A 19 9.88 -10.46 -12.03
C ASN A 19 11.08 -9.55 -12.30
N ARG A 20 11.20 -9.02 -13.54
CA ARG A 20 12.20 -8.00 -13.88
C ARG A 20 11.89 -6.67 -13.19
N LEU A 21 10.62 -6.24 -13.19
CA LEU A 21 10.25 -4.97 -12.56
C LEU A 21 10.51 -4.94 -11.05
N LYS A 22 10.39 -6.09 -10.37
CA LYS A 22 10.74 -6.23 -8.94
C LYS A 22 12.21 -5.97 -8.62
N THR A 23 13.11 -6.02 -9.61
CA THR A 23 14.54 -5.73 -9.40
C THR A 23 14.89 -4.26 -9.59
N PHE A 24 13.93 -3.43 -10.02
CA PHE A 24 14.17 -2.02 -10.31
C PHE A 24 14.21 -1.19 -9.03
N ASN A 25 15.09 -0.20 -9.01
CA ASN A 25 14.98 0.89 -8.06
C ASN A 25 13.82 1.82 -8.45
N LYS A 26 13.52 2.81 -7.60
CA LYS A 26 12.39 3.73 -7.78
C LYS A 26 12.43 4.46 -9.13
N ASP A 27 13.59 4.97 -9.55
CA ASP A 27 13.72 5.78 -10.76
C ASP A 27 13.62 4.91 -12.03
N GLU A 28 14.26 3.73 -12.01
CA GLU A 28 14.12 2.72 -13.07
C GLU A 28 12.66 2.29 -13.25
N PHE A 29 11.94 2.08 -12.14
CA PHE A 29 10.54 1.72 -12.16
C PHE A 29 9.64 2.86 -12.66
N ALA A 30 9.87 4.10 -12.18
CA ALA A 30 9.13 5.28 -12.63
C ALA A 30 9.21 5.45 -14.16
N LYS A 31 10.42 5.31 -14.70
CA LYS A 31 10.68 5.39 -16.14
C LYS A 31 9.96 4.30 -16.93
N GLU A 32 10.01 3.04 -16.48
CA GLU A 32 9.33 1.95 -17.16
C GLU A 32 7.80 2.12 -17.13
N VAL A 33 7.23 2.52 -15.99
CA VAL A 33 5.77 2.77 -15.89
C VAL A 33 5.34 3.94 -16.76
N ALA A 34 6.15 5.01 -16.85
CA ALA A 34 5.89 6.13 -17.75
C ALA A 34 5.85 5.68 -19.21
N ASP A 35 6.81 4.85 -19.64
CA ASP A 35 6.87 4.32 -21.01
C ASP A 35 5.68 3.39 -21.33
N ILE A 36 5.30 2.51 -20.40
CA ILE A 36 4.10 1.67 -20.54
C ILE A 36 2.84 2.53 -20.65
N TYR A 37 2.67 3.51 -19.77
CA TYR A 37 1.51 4.42 -19.77
C TYR A 37 1.43 5.17 -21.10
N LYS A 38 2.54 5.76 -21.54
CA LYS A 38 2.67 6.46 -22.83
C LYS A 38 2.21 5.61 -24.00
N LYS A 39 2.73 4.38 -24.12
CA LYS A 39 2.40 3.46 -25.21
C LYS A 39 0.91 3.14 -25.23
N LEU A 40 0.35 2.76 -24.08
CA LEU A 40 -1.07 2.40 -23.98
C LEU A 40 -2.00 3.60 -24.17
N ASP A 41 -1.61 4.80 -23.73
CA ASP A 41 -2.44 5.99 -23.90
C ASP A 41 -2.45 6.49 -25.35
N TYR A 42 -1.32 6.41 -26.05
CA TYR A 42 -1.23 6.69 -27.48
C TYR A 42 -2.13 5.74 -28.29
N ILE A 43 -2.12 4.44 -27.95
CA ILE A 43 -2.97 3.44 -28.62
C ILE A 43 -4.46 3.70 -28.38
N HIS A 44 -4.80 4.30 -27.23
CA HIS A 44 -6.16 4.69 -26.83
C HIS A 44 -7.22 3.58 -27.04
N PRO A 45 -7.04 2.41 -26.41
CA PRO A 45 -7.86 1.22 -26.70
C PRO A 45 -9.35 1.35 -26.35
N LEU A 46 -9.69 2.27 -25.44
CA LEU A 46 -11.04 2.42 -24.93
C LEU A 46 -11.72 3.67 -25.52
N PRO A 47 -12.99 3.58 -25.98
CA PRO A 47 -13.74 4.75 -26.46
C PRO A 47 -13.93 5.84 -25.41
N ASN A 48 -13.98 5.44 -24.13
CA ASN A 48 -14.10 6.33 -22.99
C ASN A 48 -13.40 5.71 -21.78
N GLY A 49 -12.93 6.56 -20.87
CA GLY A 49 -12.35 6.12 -19.60
C GLY A 49 -10.89 5.65 -19.67
N ASN A 50 -10.20 5.83 -20.80
CA ASN A 50 -8.81 5.40 -20.99
C ASN A 50 -7.90 5.85 -19.83
N SER A 51 -7.92 7.15 -19.50
CA SER A 51 -7.08 7.69 -18.43
C SER A 51 -7.42 7.13 -17.04
N ARG A 52 -8.68 6.75 -16.77
CA ARG A 52 -9.04 6.12 -15.50
C ARG A 52 -8.50 4.70 -15.44
N THR A 53 -8.66 3.95 -16.52
CA THR A 53 -8.16 2.57 -16.63
C THR A 53 -6.64 2.53 -16.52
N LEU A 54 -5.91 3.43 -17.21
CA LEU A 54 -4.45 3.45 -17.16
C LEU A 54 -3.90 3.84 -15.78
N ARG A 55 -4.53 4.78 -15.08
CA ARG A 55 -4.13 5.13 -13.72
C ARG A 55 -4.35 3.99 -12.73
N GLU A 56 -5.48 3.28 -12.82
CA GLU A 56 -5.71 2.12 -11.97
C GLU A 56 -4.82 0.93 -12.33
N PHE A 57 -4.59 0.68 -13.62
CA PHE A 57 -3.68 -0.34 -14.10
C PHE A 57 -2.26 -0.12 -13.56
N THR A 58 -1.72 1.11 -13.71
CA THR A 58 -0.38 1.44 -13.21
C THR A 58 -0.29 1.48 -11.69
N ARG A 59 -1.38 1.82 -10.98
CA ARG A 59 -1.47 1.69 -9.52
C ARG A 59 -1.32 0.23 -9.09
N ILE A 60 -2.08 -0.69 -9.71
CA ILE A 60 -2.02 -2.13 -9.41
C ILE A 60 -0.65 -2.70 -9.78
N LEU A 61 -0.11 -2.35 -10.95
CA LEU A 61 1.22 -2.79 -11.38
C LEU A 61 2.30 -2.36 -10.38
N SER A 62 2.21 -1.14 -9.85
CA SER A 62 3.12 -0.65 -8.81
C SER A 62 3.04 -1.50 -7.54
N GLU A 63 1.84 -1.85 -7.11
CA GLU A 63 1.64 -2.68 -5.91
C GLU A 63 2.25 -4.08 -6.06
N GLU A 64 2.09 -4.69 -7.24
CA GLU A 64 2.64 -6.01 -7.55
C GLU A 64 4.18 -6.07 -7.50
N VAL A 65 4.86 -4.93 -7.66
CA VAL A 65 6.32 -4.84 -7.64
C VAL A 65 6.89 -4.22 -6.36
N GLY A 66 6.04 -3.94 -5.38
CA GLY A 66 6.47 -3.42 -4.08
C GLY A 66 6.50 -1.89 -3.97
N PHE A 67 5.82 -1.17 -4.85
CA PHE A 67 5.62 0.28 -4.74
C PHE A 67 4.15 0.64 -4.53
N LYS A 68 3.91 1.80 -3.94
CA LYS A 68 2.61 2.46 -3.92
C LYS A 68 2.69 3.68 -4.84
N LEU A 69 1.80 3.74 -5.83
CA LEU A 69 1.65 4.88 -6.72
C LEU A 69 0.38 5.66 -6.35
N ASP A 70 0.55 6.93 -5.94
CA ASP A 70 -0.56 7.79 -5.52
C ASP A 70 -0.76 8.96 -6.48
N TRP A 71 -1.65 8.77 -7.46
CA TRP A 71 -1.99 9.80 -8.45
C TRP A 71 -2.63 11.06 -7.85
N SER A 72 -3.05 11.06 -6.58
CA SER A 72 -3.59 12.26 -5.94
C SER A 72 -2.53 13.30 -5.58
N LYS A 73 -1.24 12.91 -5.62
CA LYS A 73 -0.10 13.81 -5.40
C LYS A 73 0.18 14.77 -6.55
N ALA A 74 -0.34 14.48 -7.74
CA ALA A 74 -0.28 15.37 -8.88
C ALA A 74 -1.65 15.99 -9.14
N THR A 75 -1.64 17.25 -9.55
CA THR A 75 -2.83 17.95 -9.97
C THR A 75 -3.36 17.35 -11.26
N ARG A 76 -4.66 17.60 -11.49
CA ARG A 76 -5.29 17.25 -12.76
C ARG A 76 -4.53 17.86 -13.94
N THR A 77 -4.16 19.14 -13.84
CA THR A 77 -3.46 19.88 -14.90
C THR A 77 -2.10 19.24 -15.23
N GLU A 78 -1.27 18.95 -14.23
CA GLU A 78 0.02 18.27 -14.42
C GLU A 78 -0.16 16.96 -15.20
N ILE A 79 -1.12 16.12 -14.79
CA ILE A 79 -1.37 14.81 -15.43
C ILE A 79 -1.81 14.98 -16.89
N TYR A 80 -2.73 15.92 -17.18
CA TYR A 80 -3.21 16.12 -18.55
C TYR A 80 -2.11 16.69 -19.45
N LEU A 81 -1.32 17.65 -18.97
CA LEU A 81 -0.21 18.21 -19.75
C LEU A 81 0.87 17.15 -20.04
N ALA A 82 1.27 16.37 -19.03
CA ALA A 82 2.22 15.28 -19.21
C ALA A 82 1.74 14.26 -20.24
N ARG A 83 0.47 13.87 -20.15
CA ARG A 83 -0.16 12.93 -21.08
C ARG A 83 -0.19 13.47 -22.50
N ASP A 84 -0.67 14.70 -22.68
CA ASP A 84 -0.81 15.31 -24.01
C ASP A 84 0.58 15.51 -24.65
N PHE A 85 1.59 15.87 -23.85
CA PHE A 85 2.99 15.90 -24.29
C PHE A 85 3.45 14.55 -24.83
N GLU A 86 3.19 13.46 -24.10
CA GLU A 86 3.62 12.11 -24.51
C GLU A 86 2.92 11.65 -25.80
N VAL A 87 1.59 11.82 -25.87
CA VAL A 87 0.78 11.45 -27.04
C VAL A 87 1.19 12.27 -28.26
N ASN A 88 1.38 13.58 -28.11
CA ASN A 88 1.81 14.45 -29.20
C ASN A 88 3.23 14.14 -29.66
N SER A 89 4.12 13.78 -28.73
CA SER A 89 5.48 13.36 -29.06
C SER A 89 5.51 12.08 -29.91
N VAL A 90 4.70 11.07 -29.56
CA VAL A 90 4.57 9.86 -30.38
C VAL A 90 3.93 10.18 -31.73
N SER A 91 2.91 11.03 -31.74
CA SER A 91 2.23 11.47 -32.96
C SER A 91 3.21 12.19 -33.90
N LEU A 92 4.04 13.10 -33.38
CA LEU A 92 5.03 13.84 -34.16
C LEU A 92 6.03 12.91 -34.85
N LEU A 93 6.46 11.84 -34.17
CA LEU A 93 7.37 10.84 -34.73
C LEU A 93 6.72 9.98 -35.82
N LYS A 94 5.44 9.63 -35.66
CA LYS A 94 4.70 8.76 -36.59
C LYS A 94 4.07 9.51 -37.77
N ASN A 95 3.85 10.82 -37.65
CA ASN A 95 3.23 11.63 -38.70
C ASN A 95 4.23 12.01 -39.80
N ALA A 96 3.84 11.75 -41.05
CA ALA A 96 4.62 12.10 -42.24
C ALA A 96 4.24 13.48 -42.83
N ASP A 97 3.04 13.99 -42.50
CA ASP A 97 2.54 15.27 -43.01
C ASP A 97 3.27 16.46 -42.36
N PRO A 98 3.96 17.32 -43.13
CA PRO A 98 4.74 18.43 -42.57
C PRO A 98 3.91 19.47 -41.83
N VAL A 99 2.68 19.74 -42.27
CA VAL A 99 1.80 20.75 -41.64
C VAL A 99 1.33 20.25 -40.28
N GLN A 100 0.92 18.98 -40.20
CA GLN A 100 0.53 18.37 -38.93
C GLN A 100 1.70 18.27 -37.96
N ARG A 101 2.91 17.97 -38.46
CA ARG A 101 4.12 17.96 -37.62
C ARG A 101 4.43 19.34 -37.03
N ILE A 102 4.26 20.42 -37.79
CA ILE A 102 4.44 21.79 -37.27
C ILE A 102 3.43 22.06 -36.15
N ALA A 103 2.14 21.76 -36.38
CA ALA A 103 1.11 21.94 -35.36
C ALA A 103 1.39 21.14 -34.07
N LEU A 104 1.79 19.87 -34.20
CA LEU A 104 2.17 19.03 -33.06
C LEU A 104 3.39 19.59 -32.31
N GLN A 105 4.37 20.12 -33.04
CA GLN A 105 5.54 20.74 -32.44
C GLN A 105 5.19 22.01 -31.67
N ASP A 106 4.28 22.84 -32.19
CA ASP A 106 3.79 24.04 -31.51
C ASP A 106 3.03 23.69 -30.23
N GLU A 107 2.19 22.64 -30.26
CA GLU A 107 1.51 22.13 -29.08
C GLU A 107 2.48 21.60 -28.02
N ILE A 108 3.48 20.81 -28.42
CA ILE A 108 4.54 20.32 -27.53
C ILE A 108 5.28 21.49 -26.88
N ASN A 109 5.66 22.50 -27.67
CA ASN A 109 6.33 23.68 -27.16
C ASN A 109 5.45 24.43 -26.15
N ALA A 110 4.16 24.63 -26.45
CA ALA A 110 3.23 25.30 -25.55
C ALA A 110 3.10 24.56 -24.20
N ILE A 111 3.09 23.22 -24.23
CA ILE A 111 3.08 22.40 -23.00
C ILE A 111 4.38 22.58 -22.21
N LEU A 112 5.55 22.52 -22.86
CA LEU A 112 6.85 22.68 -22.21
C LEU A 112 7.01 24.04 -21.50
N TYR A 113 6.41 25.11 -22.05
CA TYR A 113 6.42 26.44 -21.43
C TYR A 113 5.33 26.64 -20.38
N HIS A 114 4.43 25.66 -20.20
CA HIS A 114 3.38 25.77 -19.20
C HIS A 114 3.96 25.63 -17.80
N LYS A 115 3.67 26.58 -16.90
CA LYS A 115 4.24 26.65 -15.55
C LYS A 115 3.96 25.42 -14.66
N GLU A 116 2.89 24.69 -14.95
CA GLU A 116 2.48 23.48 -14.23
C GLU A 116 2.92 22.20 -14.96
N TYR A 117 3.70 22.29 -16.03
CA TYR A 117 4.20 21.11 -16.71
C TYR A 117 5.25 20.39 -15.87
N LYS A 118 5.06 19.09 -15.75
CA LYS A 118 6.04 18.09 -15.31
C LYS A 118 5.95 16.93 -16.27
N SER A 119 7.07 16.27 -16.53
CA SER A 119 7.06 15.05 -17.33
C SER A 119 6.28 13.93 -16.63
N LEU A 120 5.80 12.96 -17.41
CA LEU A 120 5.08 11.82 -16.85
C LEU A 120 5.96 11.00 -15.89
N GLU A 121 7.25 10.87 -16.21
CA GLU A 121 8.25 10.20 -15.36
C GLU A 121 8.42 10.91 -14.02
N GLU A 122 8.55 12.24 -14.01
CA GLU A 122 8.64 13.04 -12.78
C GLU A 122 7.39 12.90 -11.92
N ILE A 123 6.20 13.01 -12.52
CA ILE A 123 4.92 12.84 -11.82
C ILE A 123 4.86 11.46 -11.16
N ILE A 124 5.22 10.41 -11.88
CA ILE A 124 5.20 9.04 -11.36
C ILE A 124 6.24 8.91 -10.23
N SER A 125 7.48 9.37 -10.43
CA SER A 125 8.52 9.28 -9.41
C SER A 125 8.13 10.03 -8.12
N ASP A 126 7.62 11.26 -8.21
CA ASP A 126 7.14 12.01 -7.03
C ASP A 126 5.96 11.30 -6.34
N SER A 127 5.16 10.58 -7.12
CA SER A 127 3.98 9.86 -6.64
C SER A 127 4.29 8.48 -6.04
N LEU A 128 5.48 7.92 -6.34
CA LEU A 128 5.91 6.61 -5.85
C LEU A 128 6.48 6.67 -4.43
N SER A 129 6.08 5.70 -3.62
CA SER A 129 6.70 5.36 -2.33
C SER A 129 6.83 3.85 -2.20
N GLU A 130 7.73 3.36 -1.35
CA GLU A 130 7.78 1.93 -1.04
C GLU A 130 6.42 1.43 -0.54
N LEU A 131 5.96 0.29 -1.06
CA LEU A 131 4.80 -0.39 -0.53
C LEU A 131 5.23 -1.05 0.77
N ASN A 132 4.94 -0.40 1.89
CA ASN A 132 5.11 -1.01 3.21
C ASN A 132 4.11 -2.16 3.38
N VAL A 133 4.44 -3.34 2.84
CA VAL A 133 3.70 -4.60 2.98
C VAL A 133 3.54 -5.01 4.46
N GLU A 134 4.28 -4.38 5.37
CA GLU A 134 4.16 -4.54 6.83
C GLU A 134 2.73 -4.28 7.37
N GLN A 135 1.89 -3.51 6.67
CA GLN A 135 0.49 -3.30 7.08
C GLN A 135 -0.47 -4.44 6.73
N SER A 136 -0.02 -5.44 5.95
CA SER A 136 -0.87 -6.55 5.48
C SER A 136 -0.83 -7.80 6.36
N LYS A 137 0.24 -8.00 7.15
CA LYS A 137 0.34 -9.13 8.07
C LYS A 137 -0.53 -8.90 9.30
N VAL A 138 -1.44 -9.83 9.53
CA VAL A 138 -2.36 -9.82 10.67
C VAL A 138 -1.90 -10.86 11.67
N TYR A 139 -1.60 -10.42 12.89
CA TYR A 139 -1.26 -11.28 14.00
C TYR A 139 -2.43 -11.29 14.99
N LYS A 140 -3.00 -12.47 15.27
CA LYS A 140 -4.02 -12.64 16.31
C LYS A 140 -3.33 -12.91 17.64
N VAL A 141 -3.41 -11.96 18.56
CA VAL A 141 -2.85 -12.10 19.91
C VAL A 141 -3.96 -12.53 20.87
N ASP A 142 -3.71 -13.61 21.60
CA ASP A 142 -4.61 -14.17 22.62
C ASP A 142 -3.84 -14.48 23.90
N PHE A 143 -4.58 -14.64 24.99
CA PHE A 143 -4.08 -14.90 26.33
C PHE A 143 -4.79 -16.12 26.92
N SER A 144 -4.05 -17.20 27.13
CA SER A 144 -4.57 -18.42 27.76
C SER A 144 -4.19 -18.47 29.23
N PHE A 145 -5.11 -18.82 30.12
CA PHE A 145 -4.82 -18.89 31.55
C PHE A 145 -3.79 -19.98 31.85
N ASN A 146 -2.70 -19.62 32.54
CA ASN A 146 -1.65 -20.55 32.93
C ASN A 146 -1.77 -20.83 34.43
N GLY A 147 -2.44 -21.93 34.78
CA GLY A 147 -2.71 -22.32 36.17
C GLY A 147 -1.43 -22.63 36.95
N GLU A 148 -0.53 -23.41 36.38
CA GLU A 148 0.74 -23.80 37.00
C GLU A 148 1.61 -22.59 37.36
N LEU A 149 1.79 -21.66 36.41
CA LEU A 149 2.53 -20.43 36.65
C LEU A 149 1.80 -19.51 37.64
N SER A 150 0.46 -19.50 37.61
CA SER A 150 -0.34 -18.71 38.53
C SER A 150 -0.21 -19.16 39.97
N GLU A 151 -0.22 -20.48 40.21
CA GLU A 151 -0.01 -21.09 41.52
C GLU A 151 1.41 -20.80 42.02
N LYS A 152 2.41 -21.01 41.17
CA LYS A 152 3.82 -20.77 41.50
C LYS A 152 4.12 -19.32 41.88
N LEU A 153 3.46 -18.36 41.22
CA LEU A 153 3.70 -16.93 41.43
C LEU A 153 2.69 -16.27 42.38
N GLY A 154 1.70 -17.01 42.88
CA GLY A 154 0.63 -16.51 43.74
C GLY A 154 -0.25 -15.43 43.09
N GLN A 155 -0.28 -15.34 41.76
CA GLN A 155 -1.05 -14.34 41.02
C GLN A 155 -1.35 -14.85 39.60
N LYS A 156 -2.54 -14.50 39.09
CA LYS A 156 -2.98 -14.89 37.74
C LYS A 156 -1.95 -14.53 36.67
N SER A 157 -1.58 -15.53 35.90
CA SER A 157 -0.62 -15.46 34.82
C SER A 157 -1.23 -16.08 33.56
N TYR A 158 -0.80 -15.60 32.39
CA TYR A 158 -1.35 -16.01 31.10
C TYR A 158 -0.24 -16.30 30.11
N ASP A 159 -0.39 -17.37 29.33
CA ASP A 159 0.42 -17.63 28.15
C ASP A 159 0.03 -16.66 27.04
N VAL A 160 1.02 -16.09 26.34
CA VAL A 160 0.82 -15.19 25.20
C VAL A 160 0.88 -16.01 23.93
N LEU A 161 -0.23 -16.04 23.20
CA LEU A 161 -0.35 -16.78 21.95
C LEU A 161 -0.45 -15.81 20.78
N VAL A 162 0.37 -16.03 19.74
CA VAL A 162 0.28 -15.33 18.45
C VAL A 162 -0.11 -16.36 17.41
N ASN A 163 -1.26 -16.15 16.77
CA ASN A 163 -1.88 -17.10 15.83
C ASN A 163 -2.06 -18.51 16.42
N GLY A 164 -2.28 -18.60 17.73
CA GLY A 164 -2.48 -19.86 18.46
C GLY A 164 -1.20 -20.56 18.94
N VAL A 165 -0.02 -20.05 18.61
CA VAL A 165 1.28 -20.59 19.04
C VAL A 165 1.91 -19.68 20.09
N LYS A 166 2.69 -20.23 21.04
CA LYS A 166 3.35 -19.40 22.06
C LYS A 166 4.31 -18.38 21.44
N ALA A 167 4.25 -17.15 21.94
CA ALA A 167 4.99 -16.03 21.39
C ALA A 167 6.51 -16.28 21.32
N ASN A 168 7.09 -16.87 22.36
CA ASN A 168 8.52 -17.19 22.42
C ASN A 168 9.00 -18.24 21.40
N GLU A 169 8.10 -19.07 20.89
CA GLU A 169 8.39 -20.07 19.86
C GLU A 169 8.28 -19.46 18.46
N ILE A 170 7.17 -18.78 18.18
CA ILE A 170 6.86 -18.25 16.85
C ILE A 170 7.74 -17.04 16.48
N ILE A 171 8.22 -16.26 17.45
CA ILE A 171 9.16 -15.15 17.21
C ILE A 171 10.49 -15.64 16.63
N LYS A 172 10.91 -16.88 16.92
CA LYS A 172 12.11 -17.47 16.33
C LYS A 172 11.95 -17.76 14.84
N GLN A 173 10.71 -17.88 14.37
CA GLN A 173 10.35 -18.21 12.99
C GLN A 173 10.00 -16.96 12.18
N ASP A 174 9.37 -15.96 12.79
CA ASP A 174 9.04 -14.68 12.14
C ASP A 174 9.51 -13.50 13.02
N SER A 175 10.62 -12.87 12.61
CA SER A 175 11.20 -11.72 13.31
C SER A 175 10.26 -10.49 13.35
N GLN A 176 9.29 -10.39 12.44
CA GLN A 176 8.31 -9.30 12.45
C GLN A 176 7.32 -9.40 13.62
N ILE A 177 7.10 -10.59 14.18
CA ILE A 177 6.26 -10.75 15.37
C ILE A 177 6.88 -10.03 16.57
N SER A 178 8.22 -10.00 16.66
CA SER A 178 8.91 -9.24 17.71
C SER A 178 8.53 -7.77 17.65
N LYS A 179 8.61 -7.15 16.47
CA LYS A 179 8.23 -5.75 16.24
C LYS A 179 6.74 -5.49 16.49
N ALA A 180 5.87 -6.43 16.07
CA ALA A 180 4.44 -6.32 16.30
C ALA A 180 4.11 -6.33 17.81
N LEU A 181 4.80 -7.17 18.59
CA LEU A 181 4.62 -7.22 20.03
C LEU A 181 5.21 -6.00 20.75
N ASP A 182 6.25 -5.36 20.20
CA ASP A 182 6.74 -4.07 20.70
C ASP A 182 5.64 -3.01 20.60
N GLY A 183 5.11 -2.78 19.39
CA GLY A 183 4.04 -1.78 19.21
C GLY A 183 2.75 -2.13 19.95
N PHE A 184 2.47 -3.42 20.15
CA PHE A 184 1.32 -3.86 20.95
C PHE A 184 1.49 -3.55 22.45
N ALA A 185 2.72 -3.62 22.97
CA ALA A 185 3.03 -3.25 24.34
C ALA A 185 2.80 -1.76 24.63
N ASP A 186 2.89 -0.91 23.60
CA ASP A 186 2.66 0.54 23.71
C ASP A 186 1.18 0.92 23.85
N HIS A 187 0.26 -0.03 23.72
CA HIS A 187 -1.15 0.23 23.93
C HIS A 187 -1.44 0.58 25.40
N LYS A 188 -2.19 1.66 25.61
CA LYS A 188 -2.52 2.20 26.94
C LYS A 188 -3.07 1.15 27.90
N ASP A 189 -3.95 0.26 27.43
CA ASP A 189 -4.56 -0.77 28.27
C ASP A 189 -3.58 -1.88 28.67
N ILE A 190 -2.58 -2.17 27.83
CA ILE A 190 -1.51 -3.12 28.10
C ILE A 190 -0.52 -2.54 29.11
N GLN A 191 -0.12 -1.28 28.92
CA GLN A 191 0.76 -0.55 29.84
C GLN A 191 0.13 -0.37 31.23
N GLN A 192 -1.16 -0.04 31.29
CA GLN A 192 -1.88 0.07 32.57
C GLN A 192 -1.86 -1.23 33.37
N LYS A 193 -1.95 -2.38 32.69
CA LYS A 193 -1.82 -3.71 33.30
C LYS A 193 -0.37 -4.10 33.61
N GLY A 194 0.60 -3.20 33.37
CA GLY A 194 2.02 -3.41 33.67
C GLY A 194 2.69 -4.47 32.80
N ILE A 195 2.16 -4.72 31.61
CA ILE A 195 2.68 -5.72 30.68
C ILE A 195 3.71 -5.03 29.77
N THR A 196 4.93 -5.58 29.70
CA THR A 196 6.01 -5.06 28.86
C THR A 196 6.16 -5.86 27.56
N ALA A 197 6.89 -5.31 26.60
CA ALA A 197 7.23 -6.00 25.37
C ALA A 197 8.02 -7.29 25.63
N GLU A 198 8.98 -7.26 26.56
CA GLU A 198 9.77 -8.44 26.93
C GLU A 198 8.89 -9.54 27.52
N ALA A 199 7.90 -9.19 28.33
CA ALA A 199 6.95 -10.15 28.89
C ALA A 199 6.06 -10.76 27.79
N LEU A 200 5.63 -9.96 26.81
CA LEU A 200 4.89 -10.47 25.65
C LEU A 200 5.74 -11.45 24.83
N LYS A 201 7.01 -11.11 24.58
CA LYS A 201 7.94 -11.92 23.79
C LYS A 201 8.41 -13.19 24.51
N SER A 202 8.49 -13.17 25.84
CA SER A 202 8.87 -14.35 26.63
C SER A 202 7.80 -15.44 26.64
N GLY A 203 6.58 -15.12 26.18
CA GLY A 203 5.47 -16.06 26.05
C GLY A 203 4.58 -16.17 27.27
N ALA A 204 4.85 -15.41 28.34
CA ALA A 204 4.01 -15.41 29.54
C ALA A 204 3.97 -14.02 30.20
N ILE A 205 2.78 -13.61 30.64
CA ILE A 205 2.55 -12.31 31.27
C ILE A 205 1.87 -12.44 32.64
N LYS A 206 2.05 -11.41 33.45
CA LYS A 206 1.45 -11.25 34.77
C LYS A 206 0.74 -9.89 34.85
N PRO A 207 -0.53 -9.79 34.46
CA PRO A 207 -1.27 -8.54 34.52
C PRO A 207 -1.43 -8.05 35.96
N LYS A 208 -1.23 -6.76 36.18
CA LYS A 208 -1.59 -6.08 37.43
C LYS A 208 -3.11 -5.91 37.53
N GLN A 209 -3.61 -5.92 38.76
CA GLN A 209 -4.97 -5.47 39.04
C GLN A 209 -5.01 -3.95 38.89
N LEU A 210 -6.01 -3.46 38.15
CA LEU A 210 -6.25 -2.02 38.03
C LEU A 210 -7.13 -1.55 39.18
N ASP A 211 -6.99 -0.28 39.59
CA ASP A 211 -7.75 0.30 40.71
C ASP A 211 -9.27 0.28 40.48
N ASN A 212 -9.69 0.30 39.22
CA ASN A 212 -11.10 0.21 38.81
C ASN A 212 -11.61 -1.23 38.62
N GLU A 213 -10.79 -2.26 38.90
CA GLU A 213 -11.15 -3.67 38.77
C GLU A 213 -11.19 -4.37 40.13
N LEU A 214 -12.23 -5.18 40.37
CA LEU A 214 -12.38 -5.98 41.59
C LEU A 214 -11.37 -7.14 41.72
N LYS A 215 -10.74 -7.53 40.61
CA LYS A 215 -9.76 -8.63 40.52
C LYS A 215 -8.85 -8.46 39.31
N VAL A 216 -7.72 -9.16 39.30
CA VAL A 216 -6.88 -9.27 38.09
C VAL A 216 -7.70 -9.85 36.93
N ASN A 217 -7.84 -9.05 35.88
CA ASN A 217 -8.49 -9.42 34.63
C ASN A 217 -7.49 -9.71 33.51
N ARG A 218 -7.83 -10.71 32.70
CA ARG A 218 -7.12 -11.08 31.48
C ARG A 218 -7.12 -9.90 30.48
N PRO A 219 -6.00 -9.61 29.79
CA PRO A 219 -6.02 -8.65 28.70
C PRO A 219 -6.91 -9.12 27.54
N GLU A 220 -7.44 -8.18 26.75
CA GLU A 220 -8.32 -8.54 25.64
C GLU A 220 -7.54 -9.08 24.44
N ALA A 221 -7.98 -10.23 23.93
CA ALA A 221 -7.50 -10.76 22.66
C ALA A 221 -7.85 -9.80 21.50
N ARG A 222 -6.92 -9.59 20.58
CA ARG A 222 -7.16 -8.75 19.39
C ARG A 222 -6.21 -9.06 18.24
N ALA A 223 -6.62 -8.64 17.05
CA ALA A 223 -5.76 -8.64 15.87
C ALA A 223 -4.94 -7.34 15.82
N ILE A 224 -3.65 -7.48 15.53
CA ILE A 224 -2.70 -6.39 15.32
C ILE A 224 -2.01 -6.53 13.96
N ASN A 225 -1.54 -5.42 13.39
CA ASN A 225 -0.69 -5.44 12.21
C ASN A 225 0.79 -5.68 12.58
N ALA A 226 1.71 -5.69 11.61
CA ALA A 226 3.12 -5.94 11.88
C ALA A 226 3.83 -4.86 12.70
N VAL A 227 3.20 -3.70 12.90
CA VAL A 227 3.69 -2.62 13.78
C VAL A 227 2.94 -2.55 15.10
N GLY A 228 2.10 -3.55 15.42
CA GLY A 228 1.43 -3.66 16.71
C GLY A 228 0.12 -2.88 16.86
N SER A 229 -0.30 -2.14 15.83
CA SER A 229 -1.54 -1.36 15.86
C SER A 229 -2.78 -2.25 15.72
N LYS A 230 -3.84 -1.90 16.48
CA LYS A 230 -5.13 -2.63 16.45
C LYS A 230 -5.77 -2.61 15.06
N ILE A 231 -6.10 -3.79 14.53
CA ILE A 231 -6.90 -3.94 13.31
C ILE A 231 -8.37 -4.08 13.70
N LYS A 232 -9.22 -3.17 13.26
CA LYS A 232 -10.68 -3.32 13.40
C LYS A 232 -11.18 -4.34 12.36
N PRO A 233 -12.09 -5.26 12.72
CA PRO A 233 -12.71 -6.13 11.73
C PRO A 233 -13.43 -5.29 10.66
N LYS A 234 -13.26 -5.67 9.38
CA LYS A 234 -13.81 -4.98 8.19
C LYS A 234 -15.32 -4.71 8.24
N SER A 235 -16.07 -5.36 9.13
CA SER A 235 -17.50 -5.12 9.35
C SER A 235 -17.84 -3.72 9.88
N GLN A 236 -16.90 -3.00 10.51
CA GLN A 236 -17.16 -1.66 11.06
C GLN A 236 -16.84 -0.52 10.09
N GLU A 237 -15.95 -0.70 9.11
CA GLU A 237 -15.66 0.33 8.09
C GLU A 237 -16.85 0.53 7.14
N GLN A 238 -17.57 -0.55 6.81
CA GLN A 238 -18.79 -0.47 6.00
C GLN A 238 -19.96 0.23 6.73
N GLN A 239 -19.98 0.22 8.07
CA GLN A 239 -21.00 0.95 8.85
C GLN A 239 -20.61 2.41 9.10
N ALA A 240 -19.31 2.72 9.25
CA ALA A 240 -18.83 4.10 9.39
C ALA A 240 -18.92 4.89 8.07
N GLN A 241 -18.78 4.24 6.91
CA GLN A 241 -18.99 4.89 5.61
C GLN A 241 -20.48 5.06 5.28
N LYS A 242 -21.35 4.11 5.67
CA LYS A 242 -22.80 4.26 5.51
C LYS A 242 -23.41 5.38 6.36
N SER A 243 -22.81 5.72 7.50
CA SER A 243 -23.31 6.80 8.37
C SER A 243 -22.86 8.21 7.96
N LYS A 244 -21.85 8.33 7.07
CA LYS A 244 -21.39 9.63 6.54
C LYS A 244 -21.93 9.98 5.15
N GLY A 245 -22.67 9.07 4.51
CA GLY A 245 -23.20 9.24 3.15
C GLY A 245 -24.65 9.72 3.05
N PHE A 246 -25.30 10.09 4.15
CA PHE A 246 -26.64 10.68 4.14
C PHE A 246 -26.65 11.99 4.94
N SER A 247 -26.29 13.07 4.27
CA SER A 247 -26.87 14.40 4.52
C SER A 247 -26.75 15.20 3.23
N LEU A 248 -27.91 15.30 2.58
CA LEU A 248 -28.37 16.26 1.55
C LEU A 248 -27.44 16.53 0.35
#